data_AF-A0A7S2Y285-F1
#
_entry.id   AF-A0A7S2Y285-F1
#
_cell.length_a   1.000
_cell.length_b   1.000
_cell.length_c   1.000
_cell.angle_alpha   90.00
_cell.angle_beta   90.00
_cell.angle_gamma   90.00
#
_symmetry.space_group_name_H-M   'P 1'
#
loop_
_entity.id
_entity.type
_entity.pdbx_description
1 polymer ?
#
loop_
_entity_poly.entity_id
_entity_poly.type
_entity_poly.pdbx_seq_one_letter_code
_entity_poly.pdbx_strand_id
1 'polypeptide(L)'
;EEAEEDRRTIIICSLPYRSLQLSTSSYSMLRFTLLLVGLVAVFRGSESSTSIVVGPQASQDASAMVANNVDSMDGDFRLAKTAAKDHAANTKRSILLSQESYPHLYTELRNSVWGASNLDDLPQKSKFTASQSLGYITEVTHTHGVIEGLYGIMND
;
A
#
# COMPACT_ATOMS: atom_id res chain seq x y z
N GLU A 1 30.71 -13.81 2.46
CA GLU A 1 30.58 -13.87 1.00
C GLU A 1 29.18 -13.47 0.55
N GLU A 2 28.10 -14.17 0.94
CA GLU A 2 26.71 -13.75 0.62
C GLU A 2 26.35 -12.31 1.06
N ALA A 3 26.73 -11.92 2.30
CA ALA A 3 26.47 -10.56 2.80
C ALA A 3 27.33 -9.46 2.16
N GLU A 4 28.30 -9.83 1.32
CA GLU A 4 29.16 -8.90 0.57
C GLU A 4 28.67 -8.75 -0.87
N GLU A 5 28.10 -9.81 -1.44
CA GLU A 5 27.43 -9.78 -2.74
C GLU A 5 26.18 -8.88 -2.72
N ASP A 6 25.39 -8.94 -1.63
CA ASP A 6 24.17 -8.13 -1.47
C ASP A 6 24.41 -6.61 -1.48
N ARG A 7 25.62 -6.16 -1.15
CA ARG A 7 25.95 -4.72 -1.06
C ARG A 7 26.16 -4.05 -2.42
N ARG A 8 26.48 -4.83 -3.46
CA ARG A 8 26.70 -4.36 -4.84
C ARG A 8 25.46 -4.51 -5.71
N THR A 9 24.34 -4.92 -5.12
CA THR A 9 23.15 -5.32 -5.87
C THR A 9 22.22 -4.13 -6.09
N ILE A 10 21.70 -4.04 -7.31
CA ILE A 10 20.51 -3.28 -7.64
C ILE A 10 19.39 -4.30 -7.87
N ILE A 11 18.33 -4.22 -7.08
CA ILE A 11 17.17 -5.10 -7.23
C ILE A 11 16.03 -4.27 -7.83
N ILE A 12 15.49 -4.73 -8.96
CA ILE A 12 14.29 -4.17 -9.58
C ILE A 12 13.20 -5.23 -9.50
N CYS A 13 12.14 -4.93 -8.78
CA CYS A 13 11.00 -5.82 -8.63
C CYS A 13 9.74 -5.16 -9.20
N SER A 14 9.16 -5.78 -10.23
CA SER A 14 7.83 -5.47 -10.74
C SER A 14 6.87 -6.55 -10.27
N LEU A 15 5.77 -6.17 -9.62
CA LEU A 15 4.72 -7.12 -9.24
C LEU A 15 3.62 -7.08 -10.32
N PRO A 16 3.48 -8.13 -11.16
CA PRO A 16 2.37 -8.23 -12.09
C PRO A 16 1.11 -8.72 -11.38
N TYR A 17 -0.04 -8.14 -11.72
CA TYR A 17 -1.35 -8.62 -11.28
C TYR A 17 -1.68 -9.94 -12.00
N ARG A 18 -1.87 -11.04 -11.26
CA ARG A 18 -2.18 -12.36 -11.84
C ARG A 18 -3.69 -12.49 -12.06
N SER A 19 -4.15 -12.40 -13.30
CA SER A 19 -5.54 -12.71 -13.65
C SER A 19 -5.79 -14.22 -13.66
N LEU A 20 -6.86 -14.65 -12.98
CA LEU A 20 -7.30 -16.04 -12.91
C LEU A 20 -7.82 -16.47 -14.30
N GLN A 21 -7.19 -17.44 -14.96
CA GLN A 21 -7.73 -18.04 -16.18
C GLN A 21 -8.67 -19.19 -15.84
N LEU A 22 -9.97 -19.02 -16.08
CA LEU A 22 -10.96 -20.09 -16.07
C LEU A 22 -10.99 -20.80 -17.42
N SER A 23 -10.80 -22.12 -17.38
CA SER A 23 -11.06 -23.03 -18.50
C SER A 23 -12.53 -23.46 -18.46
N THR A 24 -13.24 -23.41 -19.59
CA THR A 24 -14.24 -24.43 -19.97
C THR A 24 -14.81 -24.21 -21.38
N SER A 25 -15.35 -25.32 -21.91
CA SER A 25 -15.63 -25.66 -23.30
C SER A 25 -17.09 -25.39 -23.72
N SER A 26 -17.31 -24.64 -24.82
CA SER A 26 -18.40 -24.82 -25.80
C SER A 26 -18.50 -23.64 -26.80
N TYR A 27 -18.51 -23.90 -28.10
CA TYR A 27 -17.92 -23.01 -29.11
C TYR A 27 -18.79 -21.92 -29.78
N SER A 28 -20.08 -21.74 -29.44
CA SER A 28 -20.95 -20.79 -30.18
C SER A 28 -21.47 -19.59 -29.36
N MET A 29 -22.09 -19.80 -28.19
CA MET A 29 -22.47 -18.69 -27.28
C MET A 29 -21.27 -18.06 -26.57
N LEU A 30 -20.17 -18.80 -26.46
CA LEU A 30 -18.94 -18.38 -25.78
C LEU A 30 -18.25 -17.20 -26.47
N ARG A 31 -18.44 -17.00 -27.78
CA ARG A 31 -17.75 -15.94 -28.53
C ARG A 31 -18.22 -14.53 -28.16
N PHE A 32 -19.53 -14.34 -27.98
CA PHE A 32 -20.09 -13.06 -27.54
C PHE A 32 -19.79 -12.79 -26.06
N THR A 33 -19.88 -13.82 -25.22
CA THR A 33 -19.52 -13.73 -23.80
C THR A 33 -18.03 -13.47 -23.61
N LEU A 34 -17.14 -14.09 -24.42
CA LEU A 34 -15.69 -13.82 -24.40
C LEU A 34 -15.35 -12.42 -24.88
N LEU A 35 -16.07 -11.87 -25.85
CA LEU A 35 -15.87 -10.48 -26.29
C LEU A 35 -16.28 -9.49 -25.21
N LEU A 36 -17.39 -9.75 -24.51
CA LEU A 36 -17.85 -8.91 -23.40
C LEU A 36 -16.94 -9.05 -22.16
N VAL A 37 -16.54 -10.27 -21.80
CA VAL A 37 -15.61 -10.56 -20.70
C VAL A 37 -14.20 -10.04 -21.02
N GLY A 38 -13.75 -10.16 -22.27
CA GLY A 38 -12.49 -9.60 -22.75
C GLY A 38 -12.48 -8.08 -22.69
N LEU A 39 -13.58 -7.42 -23.08
CA LEU A 39 -13.74 -5.97 -22.94
C LEU A 39 -13.69 -5.56 -21.46
N VAL A 40 -14.40 -6.27 -20.57
CA VAL A 40 -14.39 -6.01 -19.11
C VAL A 40 -13.01 -6.26 -18.49
N ALA A 41 -12.26 -7.25 -18.98
CA ALA A 41 -10.91 -7.57 -18.49
C ALA A 41 -9.87 -6.50 -18.91
N VAL A 42 -10.03 -5.86 -20.07
CA VAL A 42 -9.16 -4.76 -20.52
C VAL A 42 -9.38 -3.48 -19.71
N PHE A 43 -10.58 -3.28 -19.13
CA PHE A 43 -10.88 -2.12 -18.28
C PHE A 43 -10.34 -2.23 -16.84
N ARG A 44 -9.85 -3.40 -16.42
CA ARG A 44 -9.05 -3.50 -15.18
C ARG A 44 -7.64 -3.08 -15.54
N GLY A 45 -7.35 -1.78 -15.41
CA GLY A 45 -5.99 -1.27 -15.53
C GLY A 45 -5.06 -2.15 -14.71
N SER A 46 -4.04 -2.72 -15.34
CA SER A 46 -3.03 -3.50 -14.65
C SER A 46 -2.17 -2.54 -13.84
N GLU A 47 -2.58 -2.25 -12.60
CA GLU A 47 -1.74 -1.55 -11.63
C GLU A 47 -0.50 -2.41 -11.38
N SER A 48 0.67 -1.91 -11.77
CA SER A 48 1.94 -2.62 -11.60
C SER A 48 2.97 -1.69 -11.00
N SER A 49 3.10 -1.75 -9.68
CA SER A 49 4.10 -0.98 -8.97
C SER A 49 5.50 -1.59 -9.15
N THR A 50 6.52 -0.74 -9.25
CA THR A 50 7.93 -1.15 -9.32
C THR A 50 8.67 -0.61 -8.10
N SER A 51 9.49 -1.46 -7.50
CA SER A 51 10.44 -1.06 -6.45
C SER A 51 11.87 -1.22 -6.94
N ILE A 52 12.71 -0.24 -6.62
CA ILE A 52 14.14 -0.24 -6.91
C ILE A 52 14.88 -0.13 -5.56
N VAL A 53 15.75 -1.09 -5.28
CA VAL A 53 16.63 -1.08 -4.11
C VAL A 53 18.06 -0.95 -4.61
N VAL A 54 18.79 0.02 -4.05
CA VAL A 54 20.20 0.26 -4.35
C VAL A 54 20.99 0.13 -3.05
N GLY A 55 21.87 -0.87 -3.00
CA GLY A 55 22.80 -1.04 -1.90
C GLY A 55 23.86 0.07 -1.83
N PRO A 56 24.48 0.30 -0.66
CA PRO A 56 25.45 1.38 -0.48
C PRO A 56 26.76 1.19 -1.26
N GLN A 57 27.07 0.00 -1.79
CA GLN A 57 28.21 -0.14 -2.71
C GLN A 57 27.81 -0.02 -4.19
N ALA A 58 26.51 0.09 -4.47
CA ALA A 58 25.98 0.32 -5.81
C ALA A 58 25.66 1.81 -6.07
N SER A 59 25.64 2.65 -5.03
CA SER A 59 25.44 4.10 -5.14
C SER A 59 26.77 4.87 -5.24
N GLN A 60 26.71 6.07 -5.82
CA GLN A 60 27.89 6.94 -6.00
C GLN A 60 28.36 7.59 -4.70
N ASP A 61 27.44 7.83 -3.76
CA ASP A 61 27.67 8.54 -2.50
C ASP A 61 27.66 7.62 -1.27
N ALA A 62 27.69 6.31 -1.51
CA ALA A 62 27.59 5.27 -0.50
C ALA A 62 26.27 5.26 0.33
N SER A 63 25.22 5.93 -0.14
CA SER A 63 23.88 5.87 0.45
C SER A 63 23.14 4.57 0.07
N ALA A 64 22.31 4.06 0.97
CA ALA A 64 21.32 3.04 0.62
C ALA A 64 20.02 3.73 0.19
N MET A 65 19.41 3.26 -0.89
CA MET A 65 18.19 3.86 -1.44
C MET A 65 17.13 2.81 -1.72
N VAL A 66 15.89 3.13 -1.36
CA VAL A 66 14.70 2.39 -1.79
C VAL A 66 13.76 3.40 -2.45
N ALA A 67 13.39 3.13 -3.69
CA ALA A 67 12.42 3.92 -4.45
C ALA A 67 11.27 3.02 -4.91
N ASN A 68 10.07 3.59 -4.98
CA ASN A 68 8.88 2.89 -5.43
C ASN A 68 8.01 3.84 -6.26
N ASN A 69 7.48 3.38 -7.40
CA ASN A 69 6.33 4.01 -8.05
C ASN A 69 5.07 3.22 -7.71
N VAL A 70 4.08 3.93 -7.16
CA VAL A 70 2.76 3.37 -6.92
C VAL A 70 1.88 3.68 -8.11
N ASP A 71 1.72 2.68 -8.97
CA ASP A 71 0.77 2.76 -10.05
C ASP A 71 -0.62 2.49 -9.48
N SER A 72 -1.39 3.56 -9.21
CA SER A 72 -2.75 3.46 -8.67
C SER A 72 -3.66 4.50 -9.30
N MET A 73 -4.86 4.07 -9.70
CA MET A 73 -5.88 4.93 -10.30
C MET A 73 -6.57 5.83 -9.27
N ASP A 74 -6.78 5.31 -8.06
CA ASP A 74 -7.52 5.96 -6.99
C ASP A 74 -6.80 5.88 -5.64
N GLY A 75 -5.46 5.83 -5.65
CA GLY A 75 -4.63 5.71 -4.45
C GLY A 75 -4.69 6.91 -3.50
N ASP A 76 -4.34 6.67 -2.25
CA ASP A 76 -4.29 7.70 -1.20
C ASP A 76 -2.89 8.25 -1.01
N PHE A 77 -2.65 9.46 -1.52
CA PHE A 77 -1.32 10.09 -1.48
C PHE A 77 -1.09 10.98 -0.26
N ARG A 78 -1.95 10.88 0.78
CA ARG A 78 -1.71 11.58 2.04
C ARG A 78 -0.45 11.02 2.70
N LEU A 79 0.35 11.94 3.24
CA LEU A 79 1.59 11.63 3.97
C LEU A 79 1.44 12.04 5.42
N ALA A 80 1.67 11.08 6.31
CA ALA A 80 1.56 11.30 7.75
C ALA A 80 2.94 11.18 8.42
N LYS A 81 3.18 12.08 9.37
CA LYS A 81 4.25 11.94 10.34
C LYS A 81 3.64 11.67 11.71
N THR A 82 3.93 10.51 12.27
CA THR A 82 3.55 10.15 13.64
C THR A 82 4.79 10.32 14.53
N ALA A 83 4.64 11.01 15.65
CA ALA A 83 5.74 11.21 16.60
C ALA A 83 5.97 9.95 17.46
N ALA A 84 7.19 9.79 17.97
CA ALA A 84 7.48 8.80 18.99
C ALA A 84 6.57 8.99 20.21
N LYS A 85 6.21 7.89 20.87
CA LYS A 85 5.25 7.89 21.97
C LYS A 85 5.52 6.76 22.94
N ASP A 86 5.42 7.09 24.22
CA ASP A 86 5.34 6.11 25.31
C ASP A 86 3.89 5.71 25.56
N HIS A 87 3.68 4.42 25.77
CA HIS A 87 2.37 3.85 26.03
C HIS A 87 2.33 3.24 27.42
N ALA A 88 1.20 3.43 28.12
CA ALA A 88 1.00 2.82 29.42
C ALA A 88 0.95 1.29 29.32
N ALA A 89 1.30 0.58 30.40
CA ALA A 89 1.26 -0.88 30.40
C ALA A 89 -0.15 -1.40 30.06
N ASN A 90 -0.21 -2.43 29.21
CA ASN A 90 -1.43 -3.08 28.74
C ASN A 90 -2.38 -2.22 27.88
N THR A 91 -1.93 -1.05 27.40
CA THR A 91 -2.69 -0.35 26.36
C THR A 91 -2.75 -1.19 25.10
N LYS A 92 -3.86 -1.08 24.36
CA LYS A 92 -4.08 -1.83 23.14
C LYS A 92 -4.30 -0.86 21.98
N ARG A 93 -3.76 -1.20 20.81
CA ARG A 93 -4.10 -0.52 19.56
C ARG A 93 -4.97 -1.39 18.67
N SER A 94 -5.86 -0.72 17.95
CA SER A 94 -6.69 -1.33 16.93
C SER A 94 -5.84 -1.74 15.73
N ILE A 95 -6.11 -2.92 15.18
CA ILE A 95 -5.66 -3.32 13.85
C ILE A 95 -6.75 -2.88 12.88
N LEU A 96 -6.43 -1.93 12.02
CA LEU A 96 -7.38 -1.36 11.07
C LEU A 96 -7.28 -2.06 9.72
N LEU A 97 -8.42 -2.34 9.12
CA LEU A 97 -8.51 -2.75 7.73
C LEU A 97 -8.26 -1.54 6.83
N SER A 98 -7.16 -1.56 6.09
CA SER A 98 -6.86 -0.59 5.04
C SER A 98 -7.51 -0.98 3.72
N GLN A 99 -7.80 0.01 2.89
CA GLN A 99 -8.31 -0.15 1.52
C GLN A 99 -7.20 0.17 0.52
N GLU A 100 -7.26 -0.42 -0.68
CA GLU A 100 -6.31 -0.08 -1.75
C GLU A 100 -6.67 1.26 -2.41
N SER A 101 -7.95 1.63 -2.39
CA SER A 101 -8.48 2.88 -2.92
C SER A 101 -8.57 3.98 -1.86
N TYR A 102 -8.74 5.21 -2.32
CA TYR A 102 -8.92 6.38 -1.49
C TYR A 102 -10.31 6.41 -0.83
N PRO A 103 -10.39 6.62 0.50
CA PRO A 103 -9.28 6.73 1.43
C PRO A 103 -8.69 5.37 1.84
N HIS A 104 -7.37 5.24 1.80
CA HIS A 104 -6.65 4.03 2.20
C HIS A 104 -6.91 3.70 3.67
N LEU A 105 -6.88 4.74 4.50
CA LEU A 105 -7.30 4.71 5.90
C LEU A 105 -8.23 5.88 6.18
N TYR A 106 -9.33 5.60 6.87
CA TYR A 106 -10.21 6.61 7.41
C TYR A 106 -10.42 6.36 8.90
N THR A 107 -9.62 7.00 9.73
CA THR A 107 -9.62 6.79 11.18
C THR A 107 -9.04 7.99 11.94
N GLU A 108 -9.51 8.20 13.16
CA GLU A 108 -8.89 9.13 14.12
C GLU A 108 -7.93 8.41 15.09
N LEU A 109 -7.84 7.06 15.02
CA LEU A 109 -7.07 6.25 15.98
C LEU A 109 -5.56 6.25 15.73
N ARG A 110 -5.12 6.68 14.54
CA ARG A 110 -3.70 6.69 14.14
C ARG A 110 -3.10 8.07 14.30
N ASN A 111 -3.59 9.02 13.51
CA ASN A 111 -3.30 10.44 13.62
C ASN A 111 -4.35 11.23 12.81
N SER A 112 -4.36 12.55 12.92
CA SER A 112 -5.34 13.42 12.26
C SER A 112 -5.21 13.45 10.73
N VAL A 113 -4.07 13.04 10.15
CA VAL A 113 -3.87 12.98 8.70
C VAL A 113 -4.83 11.98 8.06
N TRP A 114 -5.11 10.88 8.76
CA TRP A 114 -6.05 9.84 8.34
C TRP A 114 -7.52 10.14 8.72
N GLY A 115 -7.75 11.26 9.40
CA GLY A 115 -9.05 11.67 9.92
C GLY A 115 -9.96 12.31 8.89
N ALA A 116 -11.23 12.54 9.26
CA ALA A 116 -12.26 13.09 8.38
C ALA A 116 -11.91 14.50 7.86
N SER A 117 -11.24 15.26 8.72
CA SER A 117 -10.86 16.66 8.46
C SER A 117 -9.86 16.82 7.32
N ASN A 118 -9.06 15.77 7.04
CA ASN A 118 -8.03 15.78 6.02
C ASN A 118 -8.42 14.95 4.79
N LEU A 119 -9.72 14.69 4.59
CA LEU A 119 -10.25 14.10 3.38
C LEU A 119 -10.56 15.17 2.34
N ASP A 120 -10.06 14.99 1.12
CA ASP A 120 -10.42 15.76 -0.07
C ASP A 120 -11.94 15.88 -0.26
N ASP A 121 -12.38 17.05 -0.73
CA ASP A 121 -13.78 17.33 -1.01
C ASP A 121 -14.20 16.77 -2.37
N LEU A 122 -14.44 15.46 -2.40
CA LEU A 122 -14.85 14.72 -3.60
C LEU A 122 -16.36 14.42 -3.59
N PRO A 123 -17.02 14.31 -4.76
CA PRO A 123 -18.45 13.99 -4.83
C PRO A 123 -18.86 12.72 -4.08
N GLN A 124 -17.95 11.75 -3.99
CA GLN A 124 -18.14 10.48 -3.28
C GLN A 124 -17.78 10.53 -1.79
N LYS A 125 -17.35 11.67 -1.23
CA LYS A 125 -16.91 11.80 0.17
C LYS A 125 -17.96 11.33 1.17
N SER A 126 -19.24 11.58 0.89
CA SER A 126 -20.37 11.13 1.71
C SER A 126 -20.53 9.59 1.78
N LYS A 127 -19.88 8.86 0.87
CA LYS A 127 -19.87 7.39 0.82
C LYS A 127 -18.68 6.77 1.53
N PHE A 128 -17.67 7.56 1.91
CA PHE A 128 -16.51 7.04 2.61
C PHE A 128 -16.90 6.58 4.01
N THR A 129 -16.48 5.37 4.35
CA THR A 129 -16.73 4.75 5.66
C THR A 129 -15.44 4.67 6.44
N ALA A 130 -15.55 4.84 7.76
CA ALA A 130 -14.40 4.68 8.65
C ALA A 130 -13.84 3.26 8.54
N SER A 131 -12.51 3.14 8.62
CA SER A 131 -11.80 1.85 8.57
C SER A 131 -12.27 0.93 9.68
N GLN A 132 -12.59 -0.31 9.33
CA GLN A 132 -13.03 -1.32 10.28
C GLN A 132 -11.87 -1.77 11.17
N SER A 133 -12.12 -1.87 12.48
CA SER A 133 -11.21 -2.55 13.40
C SER A 133 -11.36 -4.08 13.27
N LEU A 134 -10.28 -4.77 12.94
CA LEU A 134 -10.21 -6.23 12.86
C LEU A 134 -9.91 -6.89 14.21
N GLY A 135 -9.48 -6.10 15.20
CA GLY A 135 -9.08 -6.60 16.50
C GLY A 135 -8.11 -5.64 17.19
N TYR A 136 -7.46 -6.14 18.23
CA TYR A 136 -6.55 -5.35 19.06
C TYR A 136 -5.29 -6.14 19.40
N ILE A 137 -4.15 -5.45 19.40
CA ILE A 137 -2.88 -5.97 19.93
C ILE A 137 -2.36 -5.06 21.03
N THR A 138 -1.64 -5.64 21.98
CA THR A 138 -0.99 -4.89 23.05
C THR A 138 0.09 -4.00 22.45
N GLU A 139 0.11 -2.74 22.88
CA GLU A 139 1.16 -1.80 22.51
C GLU A 139 2.48 -2.15 23.18
N VAL A 140 3.56 -1.84 22.47
CA VAL A 140 4.89 -1.83 23.09
C VAL A 140 5.04 -0.58 23.95
N THR A 141 5.88 -0.64 24.98
CA THR A 141 6.07 0.48 25.93
C THR A 141 6.48 1.77 25.24
N HIS A 142 7.28 1.69 24.17
CA HIS A 142 7.77 2.83 23.41
C HIS A 142 7.67 2.55 21.91
N THR A 143 7.13 3.50 21.15
CA THR A 143 7.14 3.49 19.69
C THR A 143 7.96 4.66 19.18
N HIS A 144 8.79 4.43 18.15
CA HIS A 144 9.51 5.47 17.43
C HIS A 144 8.58 6.25 16.49
N GLY A 145 8.97 7.47 16.14
CA GLY A 145 8.28 8.23 15.11
C GLY A 145 8.45 7.58 13.74
N VAL A 146 7.45 7.77 12.89
CA VAL A 146 7.41 7.22 11.54
C VAL A 146 6.80 8.22 10.57
N ILE A 147 7.40 8.31 9.38
CA ILE A 147 6.83 8.94 8.20
C ILE A 147 6.26 7.83 7.33
N GLU A 148 5.00 7.99 6.95
CA GLU A 148 4.23 6.98 6.24
C GLU A 148 3.31 7.60 5.18
N GLY A 149 2.98 6.82 4.17
CA GLY A 149 1.88 7.04 3.23
C GLY A 149 1.15 5.71 3.03
N LEU A 150 0.92 5.30 1.78
CA LEU A 150 0.50 3.94 1.44
C LEU A 150 1.47 2.86 1.95
N TYR A 151 2.74 3.23 2.13
CA TYR A 151 3.78 2.39 2.71
C TYR A 151 4.51 3.12 3.85
N GLY A 152 5.24 2.36 4.66
CA GLY A 152 6.24 2.95 5.56
C GLY A 152 7.40 3.54 4.76
N ILE A 153 7.79 4.78 5.08
CA ILE A 153 8.84 5.50 4.35
C ILE A 153 10.13 5.52 5.17
N MET A 154 10.07 6.03 6.40
CA MET A 154 11.22 6.08 7.30
C MET A 154 10.77 6.22 8.76
N ASN A 155 11.58 5.76 9.70
CA ASN A 155 11.43 5.99 11.12
C ASN A 155 12.56 6.89 11.67
N ASP A 156 12.39 7.34 12.91
CA ASP A 156 13.43 8.05 13.67
C ASP A 156 14.71 7.21 13.86
#